data_AF-A0A520JDD0-F1
#
_entry.id   AF-A0A520JDD0-F1
#
_cell.length_a   1.000
_cell.length_b   1.000
_cell.length_c   1.000
_cell.angle_alpha   90.00
_cell.angle_beta   90.00
_cell.angle_gamma   90.00
#
_symmetry.space_group_name_H-M   'P 1'
#
loop_
_entity.id
_entity.type
_entity.pdbx_description
1 polymer ?
#
loop_
_entity_poly.entity_id
_entity_poly.type
_entity_poly.pdbx_seq_one_letter_code
_entity_poly.pdbx_strand_id
1 'polypeptide(L)'
;MIDLHLIGIGTGNPNHLTRAAIAAMNAADVILLPRKGEAKSDLIDLRRTICADVLTSTTRVAEFDLPDRDATAPYLHGVDQWHDAIADAWRAEIVRHLPDGGRLALLVWG
;
A
#
# COMPACT_ATOMS: atom_id res chain seq x y z
N MET A 1 16.81 9.47 -1.29
CA MET A 1 15.73 9.97 -0.40
C MET A 1 14.43 9.33 -0.84
N ILE A 2 13.56 8.92 0.09
CA ILE A 2 12.24 8.36 -0.21
C ILE A 2 11.18 9.43 0.05
N ASP A 3 10.30 9.63 -0.91
CA ASP A 3 9.09 10.42 -0.76
C ASP A 3 7.90 9.46 -0.66
N LEU A 4 7.28 9.39 0.53
CA LEU A 4 6.21 8.44 0.84
C LEU A 4 4.85 9.14 0.81
N HIS A 5 4.01 8.74 -0.15
CA HIS A 5 2.66 9.26 -0.33
C HIS A 5 1.64 8.28 0.25
N LEU A 6 0.91 8.70 1.27
CA LEU A 6 -0.26 7.97 1.79
C LEU A 6 -1.52 8.53 1.10
N ILE A 7 -2.03 7.79 0.12
CA ILE A 7 -3.09 8.25 -0.78
C ILE A 7 -4.42 7.67 -0.34
N GLY A 8 -5.36 8.53 0.07
CA GLY A 8 -6.74 8.13 0.35
C GLY A 8 -7.48 7.70 -0.94
N ILE A 9 -8.08 6.50 -0.94
CA ILE A 9 -8.78 5.93 -2.11
C ILE A 9 -10.31 5.80 -1.92
N GLY A 10 -10.86 6.46 -0.89
CA GLY A 10 -12.28 6.41 -0.57
C GLY A 10 -12.69 5.05 0.01
N THR A 11 -13.96 4.67 -0.14
CA THR A 11 -14.56 3.48 0.50
C THR A 11 -14.84 2.30 -0.46
N GLY A 12 -14.16 2.27 -1.62
CA GLY A 12 -14.26 1.15 -2.57
C GLY A 12 -14.98 1.44 -3.89
N ASN A 13 -15.62 2.61 -4.04
CA ASN A 13 -16.09 3.06 -5.35
C ASN A 13 -14.95 3.82 -6.06
N PRO A 14 -14.50 3.41 -7.26
CA PRO A 14 -13.44 4.12 -8.00
C PRO A 14 -13.73 5.61 -8.23
N ASN A 15 -15.01 6.01 -8.30
CA ASN A 15 -15.41 7.41 -8.44
C ASN A 15 -15.14 8.26 -7.19
N HIS A 16 -14.75 7.66 -6.06
CA HIS A 16 -14.32 8.40 -4.88
C HIS A 16 -12.89 8.94 -5.01
N LEU A 17 -12.11 8.49 -6.01
CA LEU A 17 -10.77 9.00 -6.22
C LEU A 17 -10.81 10.49 -6.58
N THR A 18 -10.07 11.27 -5.81
CA THR A 18 -9.88 12.69 -6.14
C THR A 18 -8.88 12.83 -7.29
N ARG A 19 -8.96 13.93 -8.04
CA ARG A 19 -7.94 14.26 -9.06
C ARG A 19 -6.52 14.32 -8.47
N ALA A 20 -6.38 14.75 -7.22
CA ALA A 20 -5.10 14.77 -6.52
C ALA A 20 -4.57 13.36 -6.25
N ALA A 21 -5.44 12.43 -5.84
CA ALA A 21 -5.07 11.02 -5.66
C ALA A 21 -4.59 10.40 -6.98
N ILE A 22 -5.34 10.60 -8.07
CA ILE A 22 -4.97 10.08 -9.40
C ILE A 22 -3.62 10.66 -9.87
N ALA A 23 -3.40 11.95 -9.68
CA ALA A 23 -2.13 12.60 -10.03
C ALA A 23 -0.96 12.04 -9.20
N ALA A 24 -1.13 11.87 -7.88
CA ALA A 24 -0.11 11.29 -7.01
C ALA A 24 0.20 9.83 -7.36
N MET A 25 -0.82 9.02 -7.68
CA MET A 25 -0.65 7.64 -8.14
C MET A 25 0.19 7.57 -9.42
N ASN A 26 -0.13 8.39 -10.43
CA ASN A 26 0.60 8.41 -11.70
C ASN A 26 2.02 9.00 -11.59
N ALA A 27 2.28 9.80 -10.55
CA ALA A 27 3.59 10.40 -10.28
C ALA A 27 4.52 9.49 -9.44
N ALA A 28 4.01 8.38 -8.91
CA ALA A 28 4.79 7.44 -8.10
C ALA A 28 5.67 6.55 -8.98
N ASP A 29 6.86 6.19 -8.48
CA ASP A 29 7.73 5.22 -9.13
C ASP A 29 7.24 3.78 -8.85
N VAL A 30 6.68 3.58 -7.66
CA VAL A 30 6.07 2.31 -7.24
C VAL A 30 4.86 2.55 -6.32
N ILE A 31 3.81 1.76 -6.52
CA ILE A 31 2.68 1.61 -5.60
C ILE A 31 2.78 0.23 -4.96
N LEU A 32 2.78 0.17 -3.63
CA LEU A 32 2.76 -1.09 -2.87
C LEU A 32 1.34 -1.43 -2.42
N LEU A 33 0.87 -2.62 -2.80
CA LEU A 33 -0.44 -3.16 -2.42
C LEU A 33 -0.27 -4.24 -1.35
N PRO A 34 -0.87 -4.10 -0.15
CA PRO A 34 -0.79 -5.12 0.88
C PRO A 34 -1.72 -6.28 0.57
N ARG A 35 -1.19 -7.51 0.58
CA ARG A 35 -1.95 -8.76 0.55
C ARG A 35 -2.13 -9.25 1.98
N LYS A 36 -3.38 -9.47 2.40
CA LYS A 36 -3.71 -9.93 3.76
C LYS A 36 -4.28 -11.34 3.74
N GLY A 37 -3.39 -12.34 3.70
CA GLY A 37 -3.73 -13.77 3.69
C GLY A 37 -4.65 -14.18 2.52
N GLU A 38 -4.94 -15.47 2.40
CA GLU A 38 -5.80 -15.98 1.31
C GLU A 38 -7.28 -15.60 1.49
N ALA A 39 -7.73 -15.35 2.72
CA ALA A 39 -9.14 -15.13 3.03
C ALA A 39 -9.68 -13.71 2.74
N LYS A 40 -8.86 -12.78 2.22
CA LYS A 40 -9.28 -11.38 1.96
C LYS A 40 -8.90 -10.87 0.56
N SER A 41 -9.12 -11.70 -0.47
CA SER A 41 -8.84 -11.37 -1.88
C SER A 41 -9.56 -10.09 -2.35
N ASP A 42 -10.81 -9.88 -1.95
CA ASP A 42 -11.67 -8.82 -2.49
C ASP A 42 -11.08 -7.41 -2.36
N LEU A 43 -10.37 -7.12 -1.26
CA LEU A 43 -9.81 -5.79 -1.02
C LEU A 43 -8.50 -5.53 -1.76
N ILE A 44 -7.71 -6.57 -2.03
CA ILE A 44 -6.52 -6.40 -2.88
C ILE A 44 -6.97 -6.31 -4.35
N ASP A 45 -7.96 -7.10 -4.75
CA ASP A 45 -8.54 -7.05 -6.09
C ASP A 45 -9.13 -5.67 -6.39
N LEU A 46 -9.83 -5.05 -5.43
CA LEU A 46 -10.34 -3.70 -5.63
C LEU A 46 -9.25 -2.64 -5.78
N ARG A 47 -8.13 -2.78 -5.04
CA ARG A 47 -6.96 -1.91 -5.24
C ARG A 47 -6.32 -2.13 -6.61
N ARG A 48 -6.24 -3.37 -7.09
CA ARG A 48 -5.73 -3.69 -8.43
C ARG A 48 -6.61 -3.05 -9.50
N THR A 49 -7.94 -3.15 -9.38
CA THR A 49 -8.89 -2.49 -10.28
C THR A 49 -8.72 -0.97 -10.27
N ILE A 50 -8.63 -0.36 -9.09
CA ILE A 50 -8.37 1.08 -8.97
C ILE A 50 -7.08 1.48 -9.69
N CYS A 51 -5.98 0.75 -9.51
CA CYS A 51 -4.73 1.01 -10.23
C CYS A 51 -4.91 0.86 -11.75
N ALA A 52 -5.56 -0.23 -12.20
CA ALA A 52 -5.77 -0.50 -13.62
C ALA A 52 -6.62 0.58 -14.30
N ASP A 53 -7.60 1.15 -13.60
CA ASP A 53 -8.51 2.18 -14.14
C ASP A 53 -7.85 3.55 -14.31
N VAL A 54 -6.86 3.90 -13.47
CA VAL A 54 -6.35 5.29 -13.39
C VAL A 54 -4.89 5.47 -13.73
N LEU A 55 -4.08 4.39 -13.73
CA LEU A 55 -2.67 4.49 -14.09
C LEU A 55 -2.52 4.54 -15.62
N THR A 56 -1.86 5.61 -16.07
CA THR A 56 -1.52 5.84 -17.48
C THR A 56 -0.01 6.03 -17.68
N SER A 57 0.77 6.01 -16.61
CA SER A 57 2.22 6.17 -16.58
C SER A 57 2.96 4.83 -16.51
N THR A 58 4.29 4.89 -16.40
CA THR A 58 5.17 3.73 -16.15
C THR A 58 5.26 3.33 -14.67
N THR A 59 4.34 3.80 -13.81
CA THR A 59 4.30 3.46 -12.39
C THR A 59 4.20 1.94 -12.22
N ARG A 60 5.09 1.36 -11.41
CA ARG A 60 5.06 -0.08 -11.11
C ARG A 60 4.11 -0.35 -9.97
N VAL A 61 3.31 -1.41 -10.08
CA VAL A 61 2.50 -1.92 -8.97
C VAL A 61 3.18 -3.18 -8.46
N ALA A 62 3.50 -3.20 -7.17
CA ALA A 62 4.08 -4.36 -6.50
C ALA A 62 3.25 -4.75 -5.29
N GLU A 63 3.26 -6.03 -4.96
CA GLU A 63 2.50 -6.59 -3.84
C GLU A 63 3.45 -7.12 -2.78
N PHE A 64 3.02 -7.02 -1.53
CA PHE A 64 3.74 -7.60 -0.40
C PHE A 64 2.76 -8.21 0.58
N ASP A 65 3.23 -9.21 1.32
CA ASP A 65 2.44 -9.84 2.37
C ASP A 65 2.44 -8.99 3.63
N LEU A 66 1.25 -8.61 4.09
CA LEU A 66 1.09 -7.88 5.33
C LEU A 66 1.25 -8.87 6.50
N PRO A 67 2.13 -8.59 7.48
CA PRO A 67 2.27 -9.43 8.66
C PRO A 67 0.94 -9.60 9.40
N ASP A 68 0.75 -10.75 10.03
CA ASP A 68 -0.37 -10.98 10.94
C ASP A 68 -0.04 -10.52 12.36
N ARG A 69 -1.08 -10.03 13.06
CA ARG A 69 -0.95 -9.68 14.47
C ARG A 69 -1.03 -10.93 15.33
N ASP A 70 -0.10 -11.08 16.26
CA ASP A 70 -0.21 -12.10 17.31
C ASP A 70 -1.41 -11.79 18.21
N ALA A 71 -2.42 -12.67 18.16
CA ALA A 71 -3.63 -12.55 18.97
C ALA A 71 -3.46 -13.07 20.40
N THR A 72 -2.33 -13.71 20.72
CA THR A 72 -2.04 -14.30 22.04
C THR A 72 -1.33 -13.32 22.98
N ALA A 73 -0.66 -12.31 22.43
CA ALA A 73 -0.03 -11.25 23.20
C ALA A 73 -1.06 -10.30 23.84
N PRO A 74 -0.73 -9.64 24.98
CA PRO A 74 -1.52 -8.53 25.51
C PRO A 74 -1.77 -7.47 24.42
N TYR A 75 -3.02 -7.02 24.29
CA TYR A 75 -3.49 -6.27 23.12
C TYR A 75 -2.55 -5.14 22.66
N LEU A 76 -2.17 -4.23 23.55
CA LEU A 76 -1.32 -3.08 23.20
C LEU A 76 0.06 -3.53 22.72
N HIS A 77 0.66 -4.51 23.41
CA HIS A 77 1.95 -5.06 23.04
C HIS A 77 1.91 -5.78 21.68
N GLY A 78 0.86 -6.56 21.44
CA GLY A 78 0.66 -7.22 20.14
C GLY A 78 0.43 -6.21 19.01
N VAL A 79 -0.22 -5.08 19.28
CA VAL A 79 -0.37 -3.99 18.30
C VAL A 79 0.97 -3.32 17.99
N ASP A 80 1.79 -3.03 18.99
CA ASP A 80 3.11 -2.41 18.80
C ASP A 80 4.02 -3.31 17.96
N GLN A 81 4.17 -4.59 18.35
CA GLN A 81 4.96 -5.56 17.60
C GLN A 81 4.49 -5.72 16.15
N TRP A 82 3.17 -5.69 15.95
CA TRP A 82 2.59 -5.81 14.62
C TRP A 82 2.87 -4.60 13.74
N HIS A 83 2.81 -3.38 14.29
CA HIS A 83 3.20 -2.18 13.56
C HIS A 83 4.70 -2.17 13.22
N ASP A 84 5.57 -2.62 14.11
CA ASP A 84 7.00 -2.79 13.83
C ASP A 84 7.22 -3.76 12.66
N ALA A 85 6.53 -4.91 12.67
CA ALA A 85 6.62 -5.88 11.59
C ALA A 85 6.13 -5.31 10.24
N ILE A 86 5.06 -4.51 10.24
CA ILE A 86 4.57 -3.82 9.03
C ILE A 86 5.63 -2.84 8.52
N ALA A 87 6.24 -2.05 9.40
CA ALA A 87 7.27 -1.09 9.03
C ALA A 87 8.51 -1.77 8.44
N ASP A 88 8.91 -2.93 8.98
CA ASP A 88 10.00 -3.74 8.44
C ASP A 88 9.65 -4.32 7.06
N ALA A 89 8.41 -4.78 6.86
CA ALA A 89 7.95 -5.23 5.55
C ALA A 89 8.00 -4.11 4.50
N TRP A 90 7.50 -2.91 4.84
CA TRP A 90 7.61 -1.74 3.95
C TRP A 90 9.06 -1.40 3.64
N ARG A 91 9.95 -1.43 4.64
CA ARG A 91 11.37 -1.15 4.44
C ARG A 91 12.02 -2.12 3.46
N ALA A 92 11.71 -3.42 3.58
CA ALA A 92 12.21 -4.44 2.67
C ALA A 92 11.76 -4.19 1.23
N GLU A 93 10.50 -3.83 1.02
CA GLU A 93 9.97 -3.49 -0.31
C GLU A 93 10.56 -2.18 -0.86
N ILE A 94 10.73 -1.16 -0.02
CA ILE A 94 11.37 0.11 -0.39
C ILE A 94 12.79 -0.16 -0.91
N VAL A 95 13.60 -0.91 -0.17
CA VAL A 95 14.98 -1.23 -0.57
C VAL A 95 15.00 -2.02 -1.87
N ARG A 96 14.06 -2.95 -2.05
CA ARG A 96 13.97 -3.78 -3.27
C ARG A 96 13.59 -2.97 -4.50
N HIS A 97 12.64 -2.05 -4.38
CA HIS A 97 12.04 -1.36 -5.52
C HIS A 97 12.63 0.02 -5.79
N LEU A 98 13.20 0.68 -4.79
CA LEU A 98 13.76 2.04 -4.83
C LEU A 98 15.14 2.11 -4.13
N PRO A 99 16.15 1.34 -4.57
CA PRO A 99 17.46 1.29 -3.92
C PRO A 99 18.16 2.65 -3.88
N ASP A 100 17.91 3.51 -4.87
CA ASP A 100 18.51 4.85 -4.99
C ASP A 100 17.58 5.97 -4.48
N GLY A 101 16.42 5.61 -3.92
CA GLY A 101 15.35 6.54 -3.57
C GLY A 101 14.30 6.70 -4.67
N GLY A 102 13.31 7.56 -4.41
CA GLY A 102 12.17 7.78 -5.32
C GLY A 102 10.85 7.99 -4.57
N ARG A 103 9.75 7.93 -5.31
CA ARG A 103 8.39 8.14 -4.83
C ARG A 103 7.69 6.80 -4.65
N LEU A 104 7.40 6.47 -3.40
CA LEU A 104 6.56 5.34 -3.02
C LEU A 104 5.15 5.83 -2.71
N ALA A 105 4.14 5.12 -3.19
CA ALA A 105 2.75 5.35 -2.80
C ALA A 105 2.13 4.13 -2.11
N LEU A 106 1.34 4.40 -1.07
CA LEU A 106 0.47 3.44 -0.39
C LEU A 106 -0.98 3.89 -0.53
N LEU A 107 -1.86 2.94 -0.88
CA LEU A 107 -3.29 3.20 -1.07
C LEU A 107 -4.09 2.88 0.20
N VAL A 108 -4.57 3.93 0.85
CA VAL A 108 -5.23 3.89 2.16
C VAL A 108 -6.74 4.07 1.97
N TRP A 109 -7.54 3.13 2.50
CA TRP A 109 -9.00 3.29 2.50
C TRP A 109 -9.40 4.52 3.31
N GLY A 110 -10.37 5.28 2.81
CA GLY A 110 -10.95 6.45 3.47
C GLY A 110 -12.23 6.16 4.23
#